data_AF-A0ABD1JQS2-F1
#
_entry.id   AF-A0ABD1JQS2-F1
#
_cell.length_a   1.000
_cell.length_b   1.000
_cell.length_c   1.000
_cell.angle_alpha   90.00
_cell.angle_beta   90.00
_cell.angle_gamma   90.00
#
_symmetry.space_group_name_H-M   'P 1'
#
loop_
_entity.id
_entity.type
_entity.pdbx_description
1 polymer ?
#
loop_
_entity_poly.entity_id
_entity_poly.type
_entity_poly.pdbx_seq_one_letter_code
_entity_poly.pdbx_strand_id
1 'polypeptide(L)'
;MQADCFAKDLKHLSDSKPVPYTSRLITLAPEYDPKLQLICIGGRLQSSHLLESEAINSVVLDPAHQVIKLIIRMAGHDLSHPGSECLFTELRRRCWILRGREAVKRHQHSCPDCQRWRAKPIVSQMADLPPACLWLMKPPFFCTGIDCFGPFTVRVGWRNEKRWGILFECLTTHAVHIDVLSSLNQDSLLMPLQ
;
A
#
# COMPACT_ATOMS: atom_id res chain seq x y z
N MET A 1 -0.89 -8.30 30.08
CA MET A 1 0.09 -8.02 29.01
C MET A 1 1.53 -8.24 29.47
N GLN A 2 2.14 -7.37 30.30
CA GLN A 2 3.50 -7.59 30.78
C GLN A 2 3.59 -8.75 31.80
N ALA A 3 2.60 -8.89 32.68
CA ALA A 3 2.52 -10.04 33.59
C ALA A 3 2.48 -11.39 32.85
N ASP A 4 1.92 -11.43 31.64
CA ASP A 4 1.83 -12.65 30.84
C ASP A 4 3.15 -12.99 30.13
N CYS A 5 3.87 -11.96 29.65
CA CYS A 5 5.09 -12.15 28.84
C CYS A 5 6.40 -12.06 29.66
N PHE A 6 6.37 -11.39 30.81
CA PHE A 6 7.54 -11.06 31.64
C PHE A 6 7.29 -11.36 33.13
N ALA A 7 6.44 -12.34 33.45
CA ALA A 7 6.04 -12.67 34.83
C ALA A 7 7.21 -12.76 35.82
N LYS A 8 8.31 -13.40 35.41
CA LYS A 8 9.51 -13.58 36.23
C LYS A 8 10.23 -12.26 36.44
N ASP A 9 10.42 -11.48 35.37
CA ASP A 9 11.10 -10.19 35.42
C ASP A 9 10.33 -9.20 36.29
N LEU A 10 9.00 -9.21 36.19
CA LEU A 10 8.10 -8.34 36.95
C LEU A 10 8.20 -8.62 38.46
N LYS A 11 8.24 -9.89 38.87
CA LYS A 11 8.45 -10.29 40.27
C LYS A 11 9.84 -9.91 40.79
N HIS A 12 10.88 -10.08 39.97
CA HIS A 12 12.24 -9.71 40.39
C HIS A 12 12.35 -8.19 40.58
N LEU A 13 11.84 -7.42 39.63
CA LEU A 13 11.93 -5.96 39.68
C LEU A 13 11.00 -5.35 40.74
N SER A 14 9.85 -5.98 41.05
CA SER A 14 9.01 -5.55 42.18
C SER A 14 9.69 -5.75 43.54
N ASP A 15 10.54 -6.78 43.65
CA ASP A 15 11.35 -7.08 44.84
C ASP A 15 12.67 -6.26 44.87
N SER A 16 12.86 -5.31 43.95
CA SER A 16 14.12 -4.56 43.77
C SER A 16 15.34 -5.45 43.51
N LYS A 17 15.14 -6.64 42.93
CA LYS A 17 16.20 -7.56 42.50
C LYS A 17 16.51 -7.37 41.01
N PRO A 18 17.76 -7.59 40.58
CA PRO A 18 18.09 -7.56 39.16
C PRO A 18 17.34 -8.67 38.40
N VAL A 19 17.06 -8.41 37.12
CA VAL A 19 16.45 -9.41 36.22
C VAL A 19 17.39 -10.60 36.00
N PRO A 20 16.84 -11.82 35.79
CA PRO A 20 17.66 -13.00 35.50
C PRO A 20 18.52 -12.82 34.25
N TYR A 21 19.69 -13.48 34.21
CA TYR A 21 20.59 -13.43 33.04
C TYR A 21 19.97 -14.00 31.76
N THR A 22 18.98 -14.89 31.89
CA THR A 22 18.23 -15.47 30.78
C THR A 22 17.11 -14.55 30.26
N SER A 23 16.89 -13.41 30.90
CA SER A 23 15.84 -12.48 30.52
C SER A 23 16.15 -11.78 29.20
N ARG A 24 15.10 -11.57 28.40
CA ARG A 24 15.17 -10.76 27.17
C ARG A 24 15.36 -9.27 27.45
N LEU A 25 15.21 -8.86 28.71
CA LEU A 25 15.26 -7.47 29.15
C LEU A 25 16.62 -7.05 29.71
N ILE A 26 17.57 -7.99 29.88
CA ILE A 26 18.83 -7.72 30.59
C ILE A 26 19.65 -6.57 29.98
N THR A 27 19.63 -6.41 28.66
CA THR A 27 20.38 -5.36 27.95
C THR A 27 19.71 -3.99 27.99
N LEU A 28 18.48 -3.90 28.51
CA LEU A 28 17.64 -2.71 28.47
C LEU A 28 17.60 -1.96 29.81
N ALA A 29 18.43 -2.33 30.79
CA ALA A 29 18.42 -1.76 32.14
C ALA A 29 16.98 -1.58 32.68
N PRO A 30 16.22 -2.69 32.81
CA PRO A 30 14.79 -2.61 33.08
C PRO A 30 14.56 -2.14 34.52
N GLU A 31 13.65 -1.18 34.69
CA GLU A 31 13.24 -0.62 35.97
C GLU A 31 11.74 -0.85 36.17
N TYR A 32 11.33 -1.05 37.42
CA TYR A 32 9.91 -1.13 37.77
C TYR A 32 9.41 0.26 38.16
N ASP A 33 8.36 0.72 37.49
CA ASP A 33 7.67 1.95 37.86
C ASP A 33 6.55 1.64 38.88
N PRO A 34 6.65 2.09 40.14
CA PRO A 34 5.63 1.83 41.15
C PRO A 34 4.27 2.48 40.87
N LYS A 35 4.24 3.57 40.09
CA LYS A 35 3.00 4.30 39.78
C LYS A 35 2.19 3.57 38.72
N LEU A 36 2.88 3.14 37.66
CA LEU A 36 2.26 2.43 36.54
C LEU A 36 2.13 0.92 36.79
N GLN A 37 2.88 0.38 37.76
CA GLN A 37 3.02 -1.06 38.01
C GLN A 37 3.51 -1.82 36.76
N LEU A 38 4.38 -1.19 35.98
CA LEU A 38 4.90 -1.72 34.71
C LEU A 38 6.43 -1.67 34.70
N ILE A 39 7.00 -2.52 33.85
CA ILE A 39 8.42 -2.52 33.52
C ILE A 39 8.68 -1.46 32.46
N CYS A 40 9.56 -0.52 32.79
CA CYS A 40 10.03 0.55 31.92
C CYS A 40 11.52 0.38 31.65
N ILE A 41 12.00 1.07 30.62
CA ILE A 41 13.44 1.14 30.32
C ILE A 41 14.07 2.24 31.14
N GLY A 42 15.13 1.92 31.88
CA GLY A 42 15.89 2.86 32.67
C GLY A 42 17.07 3.51 31.92
N GLY A 43 17.64 4.54 32.56
CA GLY A 43 19.05 4.88 32.47
C GLY A 43 19.57 5.80 31.36
N ARG A 44 18.87 6.06 30.24
CA ARG A 44 19.46 6.89 29.15
C ARG A 44 19.06 8.37 29.15
N LEU A 45 17.90 8.71 29.71
CA LEU A 45 17.36 10.08 29.73
C LEU A 45 16.99 10.56 31.14
N GLN A 46 17.40 9.84 32.19
CA GLN A 46 17.01 10.17 33.58
C GLN A 46 17.51 11.54 34.05
N SER A 47 18.55 12.09 33.42
CA SER A 47 19.08 13.43 33.71
C SER A 47 18.43 14.55 32.90
N SER A 48 17.47 14.26 32.00
CA SER A 48 16.84 15.30 31.19
C SER A 48 15.64 15.92 31.90
N HIS A 49 15.81 17.13 32.43
CA HIS A 49 14.75 17.88 33.12
C HIS A 49 13.65 18.45 32.18
N LEU A 50 13.83 18.31 30.86
CA LEU A 50 12.94 18.88 29.83
C LEU A 50 11.91 17.89 29.26
N LEU A 51 11.99 16.61 29.61
CA LEU A 51 11.11 15.56 29.10
C LEU A 51 10.13 15.10 30.19
N GLU A 52 8.88 14.83 29.82
CA GLU A 52 7.90 14.22 30.71
C GLU A 52 8.34 12.80 31.11
N SER A 53 8.01 12.36 32.33
CA SER A 53 8.41 11.02 32.84
C SER A 53 8.04 9.87 31.89
N GLU A 54 6.94 10.00 31.15
CA GLU A 54 6.47 9.00 30.17
C GLU A 54 7.36 8.92 28.92
N ALA A 55 8.01 10.02 28.53
CA ALA A 55 8.96 10.05 27.42
C ALA A 55 10.36 9.55 27.83
N ILE A 56 10.71 9.71 29.11
CA ILE A 56 12.00 9.28 29.68
C ILE A 56 12.03 7.76 29.87
N ASN A 57 10.94 7.19 30.40
CA ASN A 57 10.85 5.79 30.78
C ASN A 57 9.80 5.06 29.92
N SER A 58 10.15 4.77 28.66
CA SER A 58 9.23 4.07 27.76
C SER A 58 8.91 2.66 28.24
N VAL A 59 7.62 2.31 28.32
CA VAL A 59 7.12 0.99 28.73
C VAL A 59 7.60 -0.10 27.76
N VAL A 60 8.07 -1.22 28.30
CA VAL A 60 8.57 -2.35 27.50
C VAL A 60 7.44 -3.28 27.06
N LEU A 61 7.33 -3.56 25.77
CA LEU A 61 6.24 -4.35 25.20
C LEU A 61 6.77 -5.55 24.41
N ASP A 62 6.10 -6.70 24.55
CA ASP A 62 6.41 -7.90 23.79
C ASP A 62 5.61 -7.93 22.47
N PRO A 63 6.27 -8.00 21.29
CA PRO A 63 5.58 -8.02 20.00
C PRO A 63 4.72 -9.27 19.76
N ALA A 64 4.91 -10.36 20.51
CA ALA A 64 4.14 -11.59 20.38
C ALA A 64 2.71 -11.43 20.91
N HIS A 65 2.52 -10.55 21.91
CA HIS A 65 1.24 -10.34 22.56
C HIS A 65 0.22 -9.71 21.60
N GLN A 66 -1.02 -10.21 21.60
CA GLN A 66 -2.04 -9.82 20.63
C GLN A 66 -2.36 -8.33 20.66
N VAL A 67 -2.45 -7.74 21.86
CA VAL A 67 -2.71 -6.30 22.00
C VAL A 67 -1.61 -5.44 21.37
N ILE A 68 -0.34 -5.88 21.38
CA ILE A 68 0.74 -5.12 20.72
C ILE A 68 0.59 -5.14 19.20
N LYS A 69 0.17 -6.27 18.64
CA LYS A 69 -0.16 -6.35 17.21
C LYS A 69 -1.30 -5.40 16.83
N LEU A 70 -2.30 -5.24 17.72
CA LEU A 70 -3.40 -4.30 17.53
C LEU A 70 -2.92 -2.84 17.63
N ILE A 71 -2.05 -2.51 18.58
CA ILE A 71 -1.46 -1.17 18.70
C ILE A 71 -0.66 -0.80 17.44
N ILE A 72 0.19 -1.71 16.95
CA ILE A 72 0.94 -1.51 15.71
C ILE A 72 -0.01 -1.29 14.52
N ARG A 73 -1.10 -2.08 14.43
CA ARG A 73 -2.12 -1.94 13.39
C ARG A 73 -2.83 -0.60 13.45
N MET A 74 -3.24 -0.17 14.64
CA MET A 74 -3.93 1.10 14.85
C MET A 74 -3.03 2.27 14.47
N ALA A 75 -1.79 2.29 14.97
CA ALA A 75 -0.81 3.31 14.60
C ALA A 75 -0.51 3.32 13.09
N GLY A 76 -0.48 2.15 12.44
CA GLY A 76 -0.33 2.03 11.00
C GLY A 76 -1.50 2.65 10.23
N HIS A 77 -2.72 2.46 10.71
CA HIS A 77 -3.93 3.04 10.11
C HIS A 77 -4.02 4.55 10.33
N ASP A 78 -3.76 5.03 11.55
CA ASP A 78 -3.81 6.45 11.92
C ASP A 78 -2.81 7.29 11.11
N LEU A 79 -1.65 6.71 10.78
CA LEU A 79 -0.60 7.35 9.97
C LEU A 79 -0.75 7.09 8.46
N SER A 80 -1.87 6.51 8.02
CA SER A 80 -2.14 6.20 6.60
C SER A 80 -1.07 5.30 5.96
N HIS A 81 -0.70 4.22 6.65
CA HIS A 81 0.24 3.20 6.17
C HIS A 81 1.61 3.73 5.74
N PRO A 82 2.36 4.42 6.63
CA PRO A 82 3.63 5.01 6.28
C PRO A 82 4.72 3.93 6.07
N GLY A 83 5.91 4.33 5.61
CA GLY A 83 7.06 3.44 5.50
C GLY A 83 7.46 2.80 6.85
N SER A 84 8.14 1.66 6.81
CA SER A 84 8.46 0.86 8.02
C SER A 84 9.21 1.64 9.10
N GLU A 85 10.19 2.47 8.70
CA GLU A 85 10.99 3.25 9.65
C GLU A 85 10.20 4.40 10.27
N CYS A 86 9.27 5.00 9.51
CA CYS A 86 8.39 6.05 10.03
C CYS A 86 7.45 5.47 11.10
N LEU A 87 6.76 4.36 10.80
CA LEU A 87 5.89 3.69 11.78
C LEU A 87 6.68 3.23 13.02
N PHE A 88 7.87 2.67 12.83
CA PHE A 88 8.75 2.27 13.93
C PHE A 88 9.14 3.46 14.81
N THR A 89 9.50 4.60 14.21
CA THR A 89 9.92 5.80 14.94
C THR A 89 8.77 6.38 15.77
N GLU A 90 7.56 6.44 15.21
CA GLU A 90 6.38 6.92 15.95
C GLU A 90 6.00 6.00 17.11
N LEU A 91 6.04 4.68 16.90
CA LEU A 91 5.82 3.71 17.98
C LEU A 91 6.90 3.84 19.06
N ARG A 92 8.15 4.04 18.65
CA ARG A 92 9.31 4.14 19.55
C ARG A 92 9.25 5.35 20.47
N ARG A 93 8.60 6.44 20.04
CA ARG A 93 8.37 7.64 20.88
C ARG A 93 7.45 7.37 22.08
N ARG A 94 6.50 6.44 21.95
CA ARG A 94 5.49 6.15 22.98
C ARG A 94 5.81 4.89 23.79
N CYS A 95 6.46 3.90 23.18
CA CYS A 95 6.72 2.62 23.82
C CYS A 95 7.99 1.96 23.29
N TRP A 96 8.55 1.01 24.06
CA TRP A 96 9.65 0.18 23.60
C TRP A 96 9.17 -1.23 23.28
N ILE A 97 8.96 -1.50 22.00
CA ILE A 97 8.61 -2.85 21.53
C ILE A 97 9.91 -3.64 21.29
N LEU A 98 10.06 -4.80 21.94
CA LEU A 98 11.18 -5.70 21.70
C LEU A 98 11.22 -6.11 20.22
N ARG A 99 12.39 -6.00 19.56
CA ARG A 99 12.52 -6.26 18.12
C ARG A 99 11.46 -5.51 17.30
N GLY A 100 11.23 -4.25 17.67
CA GLY A 100 10.13 -3.44 17.14
C GLY A 100 10.18 -3.25 15.62
N ARG A 101 11.39 -3.14 15.03
CA ARG A 101 11.57 -3.05 13.58
C ARG A 101 11.04 -4.29 12.88
N GLU A 102 11.39 -5.47 13.37
CA GLU A 102 10.91 -6.75 12.85
C GLU A 102 9.40 -6.90 13.02
N ALA A 103 8.85 -6.45 14.17
CA ALA A 103 7.42 -6.47 14.43
C ALA A 103 6.64 -5.59 13.46
N VAL A 104 7.13 -4.37 13.20
CA VAL A 104 6.55 -3.42 12.23
C VAL A 104 6.63 -3.99 10.81
N LYS A 105 7.78 -4.51 10.38
CA LYS A 105 7.92 -5.15 9.07
C LYS A 105 6.94 -6.30 8.92
N ARG A 106 6.86 -7.20 9.91
CA ARG A 106 5.91 -8.33 9.90
C ARG A 106 4.47 -7.85 9.76
N HIS A 107 4.08 -6.80 10.48
CA HIS A 107 2.76 -6.20 10.36
C HIS A 107 2.49 -5.70 8.94
N GLN A 108 3.40 -4.89 8.37
CA GLN A 108 3.25 -4.33 7.02
C GLN A 108 3.20 -5.41 5.94
N HIS A 109 3.95 -6.50 6.12
CA HIS A 109 3.89 -7.65 5.21
C HIS A 109 2.53 -8.37 5.24
N SER A 110 1.80 -8.31 6.36
CA SER A 110 0.47 -8.92 6.52
C SER A 110 -0.70 -7.96 6.26
N CYS A 111 -0.45 -6.66 6.19
CA CYS A 111 -1.48 -5.64 6.02
C CYS A 111 -1.88 -5.54 4.53
N PRO A 112 -3.18 -5.68 4.20
CA PRO A 112 -3.63 -5.69 2.80
C PRO A 112 -3.35 -4.36 2.10
N ASP A 113 -3.51 -3.23 2.79
CA ASP A 113 -3.23 -1.91 2.20
C ASP A 113 -1.74 -1.75 1.93
N CYS A 114 -0.87 -2.07 2.91
CA CYS A 114 0.58 -2.05 2.70
C CYS A 114 1.03 -3.01 1.58
N GLN A 115 0.37 -4.16 1.40
CA GLN A 115 0.63 -5.07 0.29
C GLN A 115 0.25 -4.44 -1.06
N ARG A 116 -0.92 -3.80 -1.15
CA ARG A 116 -1.37 -3.09 -2.36
C ARG A 116 -0.41 -1.97 -2.74
N TRP A 117 -0.02 -1.13 -1.79
CA TRP A 117 0.95 -0.04 -2.02
C TRP A 117 2.33 -0.55 -2.44
N ARG A 118 2.73 -1.74 -1.98
CA ARG A 118 4.01 -2.37 -2.33
C ARG A 118 3.96 -3.12 -3.68
N ALA A 119 2.77 -3.52 -4.13
CA ALA A 119 2.61 -4.34 -5.31
C ALA A 119 3.26 -3.67 -6.52
N LYS A 120 4.13 -4.39 -7.21
CA LYS A 120 4.71 -3.94 -8.47
C LYS A 120 3.78 -4.39 -9.60
N PRO A 121 3.61 -3.58 -10.67
CA PRO A 121 2.88 -4.04 -11.83
C PRO A 121 3.55 -5.28 -12.40
N ILE A 122 2.75 -6.29 -12.71
CA ILE A 122 3.22 -7.45 -13.47
C ILE A 122 3.40 -6.94 -14.90
N VAL A 123 4.65 -6.83 -15.35
CA VAL A 123 4.95 -6.50 -16.74
C VAL A 123 4.56 -7.72 -17.57
N SER A 124 3.48 -7.61 -18.35
CA SER A 124 3.10 -8.68 -19.27
C SER A 124 4.17 -8.83 -20.33
N GLN A 125 4.52 -10.08 -20.65
CA GLN A 125 5.36 -10.37 -21.82
C GLN A 125 4.63 -9.86 -23.08
N MET A 126 5.35 -9.21 -23.99
CA MET A 126 4.78 -8.80 -25.27
C MET A 126 4.30 -10.05 -26.00
N ALA A 127 3.02 -10.05 -26.38
CA ALA A 127 2.47 -11.09 -27.23
C ALA A 127 2.93 -10.89 -28.69
N ASP A 128 2.94 -11.97 -29.45
CA ASP A 128 3.17 -11.89 -30.89
C ASP A 128 2.08 -11.05 -31.58
N LEU A 129 2.46 -10.36 -32.65
CA LEU A 129 1.52 -9.56 -33.44
C LEU A 129 0.45 -10.46 -34.09
N PRO A 130 -0.82 -10.02 -34.18
CA PRO A 130 -1.85 -10.76 -34.91
C PRO A 130 -1.44 -11.03 -36.35
N PRO A 131 -1.75 -12.20 -36.93
CA PRO A 131 -1.45 -12.51 -38.33
C PRO A 131 -1.99 -11.48 -39.32
N ALA A 132 -3.12 -10.85 -38.99
CA ALA A 132 -3.73 -9.76 -39.75
C ALA A 132 -2.80 -8.56 -39.98
N CYS A 133 -1.86 -8.30 -39.05
CA CYS A 133 -0.86 -7.25 -39.15
C CYS A 133 0.44 -7.69 -39.85
N LEU A 134 0.57 -8.99 -40.16
CA LEU A 134 1.79 -9.59 -40.74
C LEU A 134 1.63 -9.94 -42.24
N TRP A 135 0.46 -9.69 -42.82
CA TRP A 135 0.18 -9.99 -44.23
C TRP A 135 0.83 -8.97 -45.17
N LEU A 136 2.14 -9.14 -45.38
CA LEU A 136 2.92 -8.43 -46.38
C LEU A 136 2.46 -8.82 -47.80
N MET A 137 2.58 -7.89 -48.75
CA MET A 137 2.25 -8.08 -50.18
C MET A 137 0.77 -8.34 -50.47
N LYS A 138 -0.14 -7.90 -49.60
CA LYS A 138 -1.58 -7.84 -49.86
C LYS A 138 -2.00 -6.46 -50.38
N PRO A 139 -3.07 -6.36 -51.17
CA PRO A 139 -3.58 -5.05 -51.60
C PRO A 139 -4.01 -4.21 -50.38
N PRO A 140 -4.02 -2.87 -50.49
CA PRO A 140 -4.55 -1.99 -49.45
C PRO A 140 -5.97 -2.41 -49.02
N PHE A 141 -6.28 -2.27 -47.73
CA PHE A 141 -7.55 -2.65 -47.09
C PHE A 141 -7.91 -4.15 -47.16
N PHE A 142 -6.94 -5.04 -47.41
CA PHE A 142 -7.16 -6.49 -47.29
C PHE A 142 -7.49 -6.91 -45.85
N CYS A 143 -6.87 -6.23 -44.88
CA CYS A 143 -7.18 -6.30 -43.46
C CYS A 143 -7.44 -4.90 -42.94
N THR A 144 -8.60 -4.68 -42.31
CA THR A 144 -8.99 -3.36 -41.82
C THR A 144 -9.35 -3.44 -40.34
N GLY A 145 -8.64 -2.67 -39.53
CA GLY A 145 -9.04 -2.35 -38.16
C GLY A 145 -10.13 -1.28 -38.20
N ILE A 146 -11.17 -1.47 -37.38
CA ILE A 146 -12.29 -0.53 -37.28
C ILE A 146 -12.37 -0.07 -35.84
N ASP A 147 -12.39 1.24 -35.62
CA ASP A 147 -12.61 1.84 -34.31
C ASP A 147 -13.62 2.99 -34.41
N CYS A 148 -14.39 3.20 -33.34
CA CYS A 148 -15.39 4.27 -33.27
C CYS A 148 -15.05 5.21 -32.12
N PHE A 149 -15.02 6.52 -32.40
CA PHE A 149 -14.67 7.53 -31.41
C PHE A 149 -15.72 8.64 -31.33
N GLY A 150 -15.86 9.27 -30.16
CA GLY A 150 -16.92 10.23 -29.85
C GLY A 150 -17.50 10.01 -28.46
N PRO A 151 -18.74 10.48 -28.16
CA PRO A 151 -19.64 11.26 -29.02
C PRO A 151 -19.24 12.73 -29.12
N PHE A 152 -19.37 13.30 -30.31
CA PHE A 152 -19.26 14.73 -30.55
C PHE A 152 -20.66 15.35 -30.62
N THR A 153 -20.88 16.42 -29.88
CA THR A 153 -22.10 17.22 -29.99
C THR A 153 -21.91 18.22 -31.13
N VAL A 154 -22.61 18.01 -32.23
CA VAL A 154 -22.57 18.91 -33.39
C VAL A 154 -23.92 19.62 -33.53
N ARG A 155 -23.88 20.82 -34.10
CA ARG A 155 -25.09 21.60 -34.37
C ARG A 155 -25.59 21.32 -35.78
N VAL A 156 -26.77 20.72 -35.87
CA VAL A 156 -27.49 20.49 -37.13
C VAL A 156 -28.67 21.45 -37.18
N GLY A 157 -28.48 22.59 -37.84
CA GLY A 157 -29.44 23.69 -37.83
C GLY A 157 -29.67 24.27 -36.43
N TRP A 158 -30.88 24.13 -35.89
CA TRP A 158 -31.24 24.59 -34.53
C TRP A 158 -31.18 23.48 -33.48
N ARG A 159 -30.85 22.24 -33.89
CA ARG A 159 -30.73 21.10 -32.99
C ARG A 159 -29.28 20.79 -32.71
N ASN A 160 -29.01 20.29 -31.50
CA ASN A 160 -27.73 19.68 -31.16
C ASN A 160 -27.91 18.16 -31.23
N GLU A 161 -27.08 17.51 -32.04
CA GLU A 161 -27.13 16.07 -32.25
C GLU A 161 -25.79 15.44 -31.87
N LYS A 162 -25.85 14.21 -31.35
CA LYS A 162 -24.66 13.41 -31.12
C LYS A 162 -24.26 12.76 -32.44
N ARG A 163 -22.98 12.87 -32.78
CA ARG A 163 -22.34 12.18 -33.90
C ARG A 163 -21.12 11.44 -33.40
N TRP A 164 -20.73 10.41 -34.13
CA TRP A 164 -19.53 9.62 -33.86
C TRP A 164 -18.64 9.64 -35.09
N GLY A 165 -17.34 9.52 -34.90
CA GLY A 165 -16.41 9.21 -35.97
C GLY A 165 -16.19 7.71 -36.04
N ILE A 166 -16.09 7.16 -37.24
CA ILE A 166 -15.58 5.82 -37.49
C ILE A 166 -14.23 5.94 -38.19
N LEU A 167 -13.28 5.13 -37.75
CA LEU A 167 -11.93 5.05 -38.27
C LEU A 167 -11.72 3.66 -38.87
N PHE A 168 -11.29 3.63 -40.12
CA PHE A 168 -10.86 2.45 -40.84
C PHE A 168 -9.36 2.52 -41.04
N GLU A 169 -8.60 1.66 -40.39
CA GLU A 169 -7.16 1.53 -40.55
C GLU A 169 -6.83 0.29 -41.36
N CYS A 170 -6.16 0.46 -42.49
CA CYS A 170 -5.57 -0.66 -43.22
C CYS A 170 -4.38 -1.23 -42.42
N LEU A 171 -4.47 -2.47 -41.95
CA LEU A 171 -3.41 -3.12 -41.17
C LEU A 171 -2.17 -3.50 -42.00
N THR A 172 -2.25 -3.40 -43.33
CA THR A 172 -1.12 -3.68 -44.24
C THR A 172 -0.30 -2.43 -44.56
N THR A 173 -0.95 -1.27 -44.72
CA THR A 173 -0.30 -0.02 -45.15
C THR A 173 -0.39 1.12 -44.14
N HIS A 174 -1.14 0.93 -43.04
CA HIS A 174 -1.51 1.97 -42.08
C HIS A 174 -2.24 3.17 -42.70
N ALA A 175 -2.89 2.97 -43.86
CA ALA A 175 -3.75 3.99 -44.45
C ALA A 175 -5.03 4.14 -43.61
N VAL A 176 -5.41 5.37 -43.29
CA VAL A 176 -6.56 5.68 -42.44
C VAL A 176 -7.65 6.37 -43.27
N HIS A 177 -8.87 5.85 -43.20
CA HIS A 177 -10.09 6.50 -43.70
C HIS A 177 -11.01 6.80 -42.52
N ILE A 178 -11.58 8.01 -42.49
CA ILE A 178 -12.44 8.47 -41.40
C ILE A 178 -13.77 8.92 -41.99
N ASP A 179 -14.87 8.49 -41.38
CA ASP A 179 -16.22 8.92 -41.74
C ASP A 179 -17.06 9.26 -40.50
N VAL A 180 -18.20 9.93 -40.70
CA VAL A 180 -19.09 10.40 -39.63
C VAL A 180 -20.34 9.52 -39.54
N LEU A 181 -20.55 8.92 -38.38
CA LEU A 181 -21.74 8.16 -38.05
C LEU A 181 -22.81 9.05 -37.40
N SER A 182 -24.06 8.86 -37.85
CA SER A 182 -25.25 9.48 -37.24
C SER A 182 -25.65 8.83 -35.92
N SER A 183 -25.41 7.53 -35.77
CA SER A 183 -25.68 6.75 -34.56
C SER A 183 -24.75 5.53 -34.46
N LEU A 184 -24.57 4.97 -33.26
CA LEU A 184 -23.85 3.69 -33.07
C LEU A 184 -24.76 2.47 -33.31
N ASN A 185 -25.54 2.52 -34.39
CA ASN A 185 -26.38 1.41 -34.82
C ASN A 185 -25.73 0.68 -36.00
N GLN A 186 -26.08 -0.61 -36.16
CA GLN A 186 -25.57 -1.43 -37.26
C GLN A 186 -25.83 -0.79 -38.63
N ASP A 187 -27.02 -0.22 -38.84
CA ASP A 187 -27.36 0.42 -40.11
C ASP A 187 -26.47 1.63 -40.42
N SER A 188 -26.17 2.44 -39.40
CA SER A 188 -25.25 3.57 -39.54
C SER A 188 -23.81 3.12 -39.80
N LEU A 189 -23.39 1.98 -39.22
CA LEU A 189 -22.07 1.39 -39.44
C LEU A 189 -21.90 0.78 -40.83
N LEU A 190 -22.99 0.34 -41.46
CA LEU A 190 -22.96 -0.26 -42.81
C LEU A 190 -22.85 0.79 -43.91
N MET A 191 -23.44 1.98 -43.74
CA MET A 191 -23.37 3.07 -44.73
C MET A 191 -21.94 3.41 -45.21
N PRO A 192 -20.93 3.59 -44.34
CA PRO A 192 -19.55 3.90 -44.77
C PRO A 192 -18.79 2.70 -45.37
N LEU A 193 -19.35 1.50 -45.33
CA LEU A 193 -18.74 0.27 -45.87
C LEU A 193 -19.19 -0.07 -47.30
N GLN A 194 -20.20 0.64 -47.82
CA GLN A 194 -20.78 0.44 -49.16
C GLN A 194 -20.08 1.30 -50.21
#